data_AF-A0A6B2UUR4-F1
#
_entry.id   AF-A0A6B2UUR4-F1
#
_cell.length_a   1.000
_cell.length_b   1.000
_cell.length_c   1.000
_cell.angle_alpha   90.00
_cell.angle_beta   90.00
_cell.angle_gamma   90.00
#
_symmetry.space_group_name_H-M   'P 1'
#
loop_
_entity.id
_entity.type
_entity.pdbx_description
1 polymer ?
#
loop_
_entity_poly.entity_id
_entity_poly.type
_entity_poly.pdbx_seq_one_letter_code
_entity_poly.pdbx_strand_id
1 'polypeptide(L)' 'MQDPIGPPRSLLLLGGTSELGLATARRMIGRRTRTVWLAGRAGPALDAAA' A
#
# COMPACT_ATOMS: atom_id res chain seq x y z
N MET A 1 11.47 17.69 -9.00
CA MET A 1 10.92 18.03 -7.68
C MET A 1 11.80 17.38 -6.63
N GLN A 2 12.59 18.15 -5.88
CA GLN A 2 13.24 17.62 -4.68
C GLN A 2 12.15 17.51 -3.61
N ASP A 3 11.99 16.32 -3.05
CA ASP A 3 11.02 16.07 -1.99
C ASP A 3 11.75 16.13 -0.65
N PRO A 4 11.66 17.25 0.09
CA PRO A 4 12.41 17.44 1.34
C PRO A 4 11.95 16.51 2.47
N ILE A 5 10.78 15.88 2.31
CA ILE A 5 10.15 15.03 3.32
C ILE A 5 10.53 13.56 3.11
N GLY A 6 11.03 13.21 1.92
CA GLY A 6 11.35 11.85 1.55
C GLY A 6 10.10 10.96 1.43
N PRO A 7 10.28 9.69 1.06
CA PRO A 7 9.16 8.80 0.82
C PRO A 7 8.41 8.44 2.12
N PRO A 8 7.09 8.19 2.03
CA PRO A 8 6.25 7.93 3.20
C PRO A 8 6.70 6.66 3.94
N ARG A 9 6.61 6.71 5.27
CA ARG A 9 6.94 5.58 6.15
C ARG A 9 5.81 4.59 6.32
N SER A 10 4.58 5.05 6.12
CA SER A 10 3.36 4.27 6.28
C SER A 10 2.32 4.59 5.20
N LEU A 11 1.48 3.62 4.84
CA LEU A 11 0.50 3.74 3.76
C LEU A 11 -0.82 3.04 4.13
N LEU A 12 -1.95 3.71 3.88
CA LEU A 12 -3.29 3.12 3.90
C LEU A 12 -3.88 3.20 2.49
N LEU A 13 -4.34 2.06 1.95
CA LEU A 13 -4.96 1.97 0.63
C LEU A 13 -6.42 1.57 0.74
N LEU A 14 -7.33 2.45 0.32
CA LEU A 14 -8.75 2.14 0.16
C LEU A 14 -8.96 1.42 -1.17
N GLY A 15 -9.57 0.23 -1.14
CA GLY A 15 -9.55 -0.66 -2.30
C GLY A 15 -8.19 -1.31 -2.52
N GLY A 16 -7.45 -1.57 -1.43
CA GLY A 16 -6.07 -2.07 -1.44
C GLY A 16 -5.88 -3.45 -2.08
N THR A 17 -6.97 -4.20 -2.29
CA THR A 17 -6.98 -5.51 -2.96
C THR A 17 -7.08 -5.42 -4.49
N SER A 18 -7.25 -4.21 -5.04
CA SER A 18 -7.22 -4.01 -6.50
C SER A 18 -5.80 -4.19 -7.04
N GLU A 19 -5.67 -4.52 -8.33
CA GLU A 19 -4.37 -4.64 -8.99
C GLU A 19 -3.53 -3.37 -8.85
N LEU A 20 -4.14 -2.21 -9.09
CA LEU A 20 -3.49 -0.90 -8.92
C LEU A 20 -3.11 -0.62 -7.46
N GLY A 21 -3.97 -1.00 -6.51
CA GLY A 21 -3.70 -0.88 -5.08
C GLY A 21 -2.46 -1.68 -4.67
N LEU A 22 -2.39 -2.94 -5.08
CA LEU A 22 -1.26 -3.83 -4.80
C LEU A 22 0.03 -3.37 -5.50
N ALA A 23 -0.05 -2.95 -6.76
CA ALA A 23 1.09 -2.39 -7.49
C ALA A 23 1.64 -1.14 -6.80
N THR A 24 0.74 -0.27 -6.32
CA THR A 24 1.10 0.94 -5.56
C THR A 24 1.76 0.58 -4.24
N ALA A 25 1.19 -0.35 -3.46
CA ALA A 25 1.77 -0.83 -2.22
C ALA A 25 3.20 -1.37 -2.42
N ARG A 26 3.38 -2.26 -3.40
CA ARG A 26 4.70 -2.84 -3.75
C ARG A 26 5.72 -1.78 -4.09
N ARG A 27 5.34 -0.77 -4.88
CA ARG A 27 6.22 0.35 -5.23
C ARG A 27 6.60 1.18 -4.00
N MET A 28 5.66 1.43 -3.09
CA MET A 28 5.91 2.22 -1.87
C MET A 28 6.79 1.47 -0.87
N ILE A 29 6.62 0.15 -0.74
CA ILE A 29 7.51 -0.71 0.05
C ILE A 29 8.95 -0.60 -0.44
N GLY A 30 9.16 -0.71 -1.77
CA GLY A 30 10.48 -0.49 -2.38
C GLY A 30 11.06 0.91 -2.14
N ARG A 31 10.21 1.88 -1.79
CA ARG A 31 10.57 3.26 -1.45
C ARG A 31 10.65 3.52 0.06
N ARG A 32 10.76 2.49 0.90
CA ARG A 32 10.91 2.56 2.38
C ARG A 32 9.62 2.77 3.19
N THR A 33 8.45 2.55 2.61
CA THR A 33 7.23 2.37 3.39
C THR A 33 7.32 1.04 4.14
N ARG A 34 7.24 1.09 5.48
CA ARG A 34 7.42 -0.07 6.36
C ARG A 34 6.12 -0.62 6.90
N THR A 35 5.08 0.20 6.94
CA THR A 35 3.76 -0.21 7.40
C THR A 35 2.75 0.04 6.30
N VAL A 36 2.05 -1.00 5.89
CA VAL A 36 1.01 -0.93 4.85
C VAL A 36 -0.26 -1.53 5.43
N TRP A 37 -1.35 -0.77 5.35
CA TRP A 37 -2.70 -1.25 5.64
C TRP A 37 -3.49 -1.29 4.34
N LEU A 38 -4.04 -2.46 4.02
CA LEU A 38 -4.96 -2.64 2.91
C LEU A 38 -6.37 -2.61 3.48
N ALA A 39 -7.17 -1.64 3.06
CA ALA A 39 -8.58 -1.58 3.37
C ALA A 39 -9.39 -2.12 2.20
N GLY A 40 -10.22 -3.12 2.48
CA GLY A 40 -11.11 -3.76 1.54
C GLY A 40 -12.33 -4.33 2.25
N ARG A 41 -13.27 -4.87 1.49
CA ARG A 41 -14.37 -5.66 2.05
C ARG A 41 -13.80 -6.94 2.65
N ALA A 42 -14.25 -7.33 3.83
CA ALA A 42 -13.87 -8.60 4.45
C ALA A 42 -14.20 -9.77 3.51
N GLY A 43 -13.24 -10.67 3.32
CA GLY A 43 -13.36 -11.83 2.45
C GLY A 43 -12.04 -12.25 1.81
N PRO A 44 -12.06 -13.28 0.95
CA PRO A 44 -10.85 -13.97 0.51
C PRO A 44 -9.84 -13.08 -0.22
N ALA A 45 -10.30 -12.05 -0.94
CA ALA A 45 -9.43 -11.12 -1.64
C ALA A 45 -8.61 -10.24 -0.70
N LEU A 46 -9.14 -9.93 0.50
CA LEU A 46 -8.41 -9.19 1.52
C LEU A 46 -7.42 -10.11 2.26
N ASP A 47 -7.84 -11.34 2.57
CA ASP A 47 -7.00 -12.34 3.23
C ASP A 47 -5.79 -12.72 2.35
N ALA A 48 -5.99 -12.88 1.05
CA ALA A 48 -4.91 -13.18 0.10
C ALA A 48 -3.96 -12.01 -0.17
N ALA A 49 -4.36 -10.79 0.21
CA ALA A 49 -3.57 -9.58 0.00
C ALA A 49 -2.69 -9.21 1.20
N ALA A 50 -2.97 -9.79 2.37
CA ALA A 50 -2.20 -9.64 3.61
C ALA A 50 -1.00 -10.59 3.66
#